data_AF-A0A0C9URS5-F1
#
_entry.id   AF-A0A0C9URS5-F1
#
_cell.length_a   1.000
_cell.length_b   1.000
_cell.length_c   1.000
_cell.angle_alpha   90.00
_cell.angle_beta   90.00
_cell.angle_gamma   90.00
#
_symmetry.space_group_name_H-M   'P 1'
#
loop_
_entity.id
_entity.type
_entity.pdbx_description
1 polymer ?
#
loop_
_entity_poly.entity_id
_entity_poly.type
_entity_poly.pdbx_seq_one_letter_code
_entity_poly.pdbx_strand_id
1 'polypeptide(L)'
;MPSGHLGTIPEQPEQDVNPSLSFPFLQSSCSHHSRTPTHSVNRSTPYTPSNIIRILISHPSATNTGSFPLSNSLLKSSAPIQAPIIESLPDIPSSDWDAGNLPFEPKEYTKDKLAEIIRTLAQELTLVQAHLLACDGMITQLQAQLIIQNIHLLKMNTVLVEKEKGKEGEGCLKLYPGGFSCLLTDDDFIALQEEAVEKRNKHAVLEEQKCQWDIIRQQHNKAGKTHKAECAKLKSLGVKRSSWLKAPKRKRKPTVDDIHHLTAPVLQNLLDVEGEESGEESEDGKEIDSEKEFWKD
;
A
#
# COMPACT_ATOMS: atom_id res chain seq x y z
N MET A 1 4.76 42.77 -24.06
CA MET A 1 4.26 41.77 -23.10
C MET A 1 3.24 40.92 -23.83
N PRO A 2 3.59 39.71 -24.29
CA PRO A 2 2.68 38.87 -25.05
C PRO A 2 1.79 38.06 -24.11
N SER A 3 0.48 38.19 -24.29
CA SER A 3 -0.55 37.46 -23.55
C SER A 3 -0.58 36.00 -24.02
N GLY A 4 -0.23 35.07 -23.13
CA GLY A 4 -0.28 33.64 -23.38
C GLY A 4 -1.72 33.13 -23.44
N HIS A 5 -2.11 32.62 -24.60
CA HIS A 5 -3.40 31.95 -24.82
C HIS A 5 -3.25 30.49 -24.37
N LEU A 6 -3.86 30.13 -23.24
CA LEU A 6 -3.96 28.74 -22.78
C LEU A 6 -4.97 28.00 -23.66
N GLY A 7 -4.46 27.10 -24.51
CA GLY A 7 -5.27 26.26 -25.38
C GLY A 7 -6.05 25.23 -24.56
N THR A 8 -7.36 25.20 -24.76
CA THR A 8 -8.28 24.21 -24.22
C THR A 8 -8.03 22.86 -24.90
N ILE A 9 -7.81 21.81 -24.09
CA ILE A 9 -7.65 20.43 -24.55
C ILE A 9 -9.03 19.91 -24.99
N PRO A 10 -9.18 19.29 -26.17
CA PRO A 10 -10.44 18.68 -26.57
C PRO A 10 -10.75 17.45 -25.72
N GLU A 11 -11.94 17.43 -25.10
CA GLU A 11 -12.52 16.23 -24.51
C GLU A 11 -12.60 15.11 -25.56
N GLN A 12 -11.97 13.96 -25.27
CA GLN A 12 -12.24 12.74 -26.02
C GLN A 12 -13.56 12.13 -25.56
N PRO A 13 -14.42 11.67 -26.48
CA PRO A 13 -15.63 10.94 -26.11
C PRO A 13 -15.27 9.62 -25.46
N GLU A 14 -15.88 9.37 -24.30
CA GLU A 14 -15.83 8.10 -23.57
C GLU A 14 -16.32 6.96 -24.48
N GLN A 15 -15.42 6.05 -24.83
CA GLN A 15 -15.80 4.80 -25.48
C GLN A 15 -16.16 3.78 -24.39
N ASP A 16 -17.45 3.46 -24.30
CA ASP A 16 -17.98 2.32 -23.55
C ASP A 16 -17.37 1.00 -24.11
N VAL A 17 -16.33 0.50 -23.44
CA VAL A 17 -15.74 -0.80 -23.75
C VAL A 17 -16.59 -1.87 -23.07
N ASN A 18 -17.44 -2.52 -23.87
CA ASN A 18 -18.25 -3.67 -23.51
C ASN A 18 -17.35 -4.91 -23.25
N PRO A 19 -17.26 -5.47 -22.03
CA PRO A 19 -16.40 -6.61 -21.75
C PRO A 19 -17.17 -7.91 -22.02
N SER A 20 -17.29 -8.27 -23.30
CA SER A 20 -17.79 -9.59 -23.72
C SER A 20 -16.85 -10.17 -24.77
N LEU A 21 -15.61 -10.46 -24.38
CA LEU A 21 -14.72 -11.34 -25.13
C LEU A 21 -14.79 -12.74 -24.53
N SER A 22 -15.78 -13.49 -24.99
CA SER A 22 -15.88 -14.93 -24.86
C SER A 22 -14.79 -15.57 -25.72
N PHE A 23 -13.75 -16.07 -25.07
CA PHE A 23 -12.71 -16.87 -25.74
C PHE A 23 -13.30 -18.21 -26.19
N PRO A 24 -13.08 -18.64 -27.45
CA PRO A 24 -13.51 -19.96 -27.89
C PRO A 24 -12.62 -21.02 -27.25
N PHE A 25 -13.22 -21.74 -26.31
CA PHE A 25 -12.66 -22.95 -25.71
C PHE A 25 -12.56 -24.03 -26.81
N LEU A 26 -11.34 -24.38 -27.21
CA LEU A 26 -11.07 -25.51 -28.08
C LEU A 26 -11.49 -26.80 -27.35
N GLN A 27 -12.70 -27.28 -27.63
CA GLN A 27 -13.16 -28.60 -27.23
C GLN A 27 -12.39 -29.64 -28.05
N SER A 28 -11.37 -30.23 -27.44
CA SER A 28 -10.72 -31.44 -27.93
C SER A 28 -11.69 -32.61 -27.77
N SER A 29 -12.28 -33.04 -28.87
CA SER A 29 -13.14 -34.21 -28.96
C SER A 29 -12.28 -35.47 -28.95
N CYS A 30 -12.24 -36.15 -27.80
CA CYS A 30 -11.61 -37.46 -27.64
C CYS A 30 -12.39 -38.52 -28.43
N SER A 31 -11.82 -38.96 -29.54
CA SER A 31 -12.24 -40.12 -30.32
C SER A 31 -12.08 -41.42 -29.52
N HIS A 32 -13.13 -42.24 -29.54
CA HIS A 32 -13.15 -43.59 -28.99
C HIS A 32 -12.29 -44.54 -29.84
N HIS A 33 -11.09 -44.88 -29.38
CA HIS A 33 -10.32 -46.01 -29.91
C HIS A 33 -10.47 -47.27 -29.05
N SER A 34 -11.15 -48.25 -29.67
CA SER A 34 -11.04 -49.70 -29.56
C SER A 34 -10.03 -50.29 -28.56
N ARG A 35 -10.60 -51.08 -27.64
CA ARG A 35 -9.93 -52.03 -26.73
C ARG A 35 -9.00 -52.99 -27.48
N THR A 36 -7.76 -53.09 -27.01
CA THR A 36 -6.91 -54.29 -27.14
C THR A 36 -6.37 -54.67 -25.75
N PRO A 37 -6.18 -55.97 -25.45
CA PRO A 37 -5.89 -56.43 -24.09
C PRO A 37 -4.39 -56.52 -23.80
N THR A 38 -4.05 -56.07 -22.58
CA THR A 38 -3.01 -56.59 -21.67
C THR A 38 -1.60 -56.79 -22.20
N HIS A 39 -0.71 -55.85 -21.88
CA HIS A 39 0.61 -56.16 -21.35
C HIS A 39 0.97 -55.20 -20.21
N SER A 40 1.32 -55.76 -19.05
CA SER A 40 1.63 -55.07 -17.81
C SER A 40 3.01 -54.41 -17.87
N VAL A 41 3.07 -53.08 -17.87
CA VAL A 41 4.27 -52.32 -17.49
C VAL A 41 3.83 -51.05 -16.75
N ASN A 42 4.33 -50.90 -15.53
CA ASN A 42 4.31 -49.70 -14.67
C ASN A 42 3.05 -48.83 -14.67
N ARG A 43 2.21 -49.01 -13.63
CA ARG A 43 1.21 -48.01 -13.22
C ARG A 43 1.93 -46.70 -12.88
N SER A 44 1.84 -45.71 -13.76
CA SER A 44 2.08 -44.32 -13.41
C SER A 44 1.05 -43.92 -12.36
N THR A 45 1.50 -43.72 -11.12
CA THR A 45 0.68 -43.05 -10.10
C THR A 45 0.31 -41.66 -10.63
N PRO A 46 -0.97 -41.25 -10.57
CA PRO A 46 -1.37 -39.91 -10.97
C PRO A 46 -0.63 -38.89 -10.10
N TYR A 47 0.19 -38.06 -10.75
CA TYR A 47 0.89 -36.96 -10.11
C TYR A 47 -0.15 -36.00 -9.56
N THR A 48 -0.40 -36.10 -8.26
CA THR A 48 -1.22 -35.13 -7.54
C THR A 48 -0.32 -33.94 -7.29
N PRO A 49 -0.54 -32.75 -7.90
CA PRO A 49 0.23 -31.58 -7.54
C PRO A 49 -0.04 -31.31 -6.05
N SER A 50 0.96 -31.54 -5.20
CA SER A 50 0.87 -31.17 -3.80
C SER A 50 0.60 -29.66 -3.72
N ASN A 51 -0.30 -29.21 -2.85
CA ASN A 51 -0.65 -27.80 -2.56
C ASN A 51 0.53 -26.93 -2.04
N ILE A 52 1.77 -27.32 -2.31
CA ILE A 52 2.99 -26.63 -1.90
C ILE A 52 3.72 -26.22 -3.18
N ILE A 53 3.54 -24.95 -3.57
CA ILE A 53 4.35 -24.32 -4.61
C ILE A 53 5.78 -24.25 -4.07
N ARG A 54 6.69 -25.01 -4.70
CA ARG A 54 8.11 -25.06 -4.34
C ARG A 54 8.88 -24.09 -5.24
N ILE A 55 9.47 -23.06 -4.65
CA ILE A 55 10.24 -22.05 -5.38
C ILE A 55 11.69 -22.54 -5.52
N LEU A 56 12.23 -22.51 -6.75
CA LEU A 56 13.64 -22.77 -7.05
C LEU A 56 14.45 -21.51 -6.68
N ILE A 57 15.33 -21.59 -5.67
CA ILE A 57 16.06 -20.43 -5.09
C ILE A 57 17.57 -20.44 -5.43
N SER A 58 18.03 -21.24 -6.40
CA SER A 58 19.46 -21.37 -6.68
C SER A 58 19.78 -21.53 -8.15
N HIS A 59 20.84 -20.83 -8.57
CA HIS A 59 21.45 -20.80 -9.91
C HIS A 59 21.41 -22.18 -10.59
N PRO A 60 20.70 -22.35 -11.72
CA PRO A 60 20.69 -23.58 -12.52
C PRO A 60 21.96 -23.69 -13.39
N SER A 61 23.12 -23.29 -12.87
CA SER A 61 24.38 -23.33 -13.62
C SER A 61 24.88 -24.78 -13.70
N ALA A 62 24.38 -25.52 -14.70
CA ALA A 62 25.04 -26.65 -15.32
C ALA A 62 25.41 -27.86 -14.42
N THR A 63 24.46 -28.42 -13.67
CA THR A 63 24.62 -29.83 -13.25
C THR A 63 24.11 -30.73 -14.36
N ASN A 64 25.03 -31.42 -15.06
CA ASN A 64 24.80 -32.40 -16.13
C ASN A 64 23.97 -33.64 -15.68
N THR A 65 23.45 -33.62 -14.45
CA THR A 65 22.84 -34.75 -13.75
C THR A 65 21.31 -34.66 -13.67
N GLY A 66 20.68 -33.60 -14.20
CA GLY A 66 19.21 -33.46 -14.24
C GLY A 66 18.51 -33.41 -12.88
N SER A 67 19.26 -33.31 -11.77
CA SER A 67 18.73 -33.23 -10.42
C SER A 67 18.67 -31.78 -9.95
N PHE A 68 17.46 -31.25 -9.80
CA PHE A 68 17.25 -29.92 -9.24
C PHE A 68 17.30 -30.01 -7.70
N PRO A 69 18.23 -29.30 -7.03
CA PRO A 69 18.21 -29.23 -5.57
C PRO A 69 16.94 -28.46 -5.14
N LEU A 70 15.92 -29.23 -4.74
CA LEU A 70 14.75 -28.69 -4.08
C LEU A 70 15.18 -28.25 -2.68
N SER A 71 15.29 -26.94 -2.44
CA SER A 71 15.50 -26.45 -1.09
C SER A 71 14.23 -26.78 -0.28
N ASN A 72 14.36 -27.67 0.71
CA ASN A 72 13.29 -27.94 1.69
C ASN A 72 13.19 -26.84 2.75
N SER A 73 14.02 -25.80 2.67
CA SER A 73 13.99 -24.68 3.60
C SER A 73 12.71 -23.86 3.38
N LEU A 74 11.95 -23.65 4.45
CA LEU A 74 10.88 -22.65 4.46
C LEU A 74 11.44 -21.30 4.01
N LEU A 75 10.77 -20.66 3.06
CA LEU A 75 10.99 -19.25 2.73
C LEU A 75 10.79 -18.43 4.01
N LYS A 76 11.90 -17.94 4.56
CA LYS A 76 11.93 -17.01 5.69
C LYS A 76 11.88 -15.59 5.13
N SER A 77 11.24 -14.67 5.84
CA SER A 77 11.20 -13.25 5.45
C SER A 77 12.57 -12.58 5.37
N SER A 78 13.62 -13.21 5.90
CA SER A 78 15.00 -12.75 5.80
C SER A 78 15.68 -13.15 4.49
N ALA A 79 15.06 -14.01 3.67
CA ALA A 79 15.60 -14.37 2.36
C ALA A 79 15.33 -13.20 1.40
N PRO A 80 16.37 -12.56 0.83
CA PRO A 80 16.16 -11.48 -0.12
C PRO A 80 15.48 -12.03 -1.38
N ILE A 81 14.59 -11.22 -1.97
CA ILE A 81 14.03 -11.51 -3.30
C ILE A 81 15.20 -11.45 -4.27
N GLN A 82 15.53 -12.60 -4.88
CA GLN A 82 16.55 -12.61 -5.93
C GLN A 82 16.06 -11.73 -7.09
N ALA A 83 16.95 -10.86 -7.56
CA ALA A 83 16.71 -10.10 -8.77
C ALA A 83 16.39 -11.08 -9.92
N PRO A 84 15.43 -10.76 -10.80
CA PRO A 84 15.15 -11.60 -11.95
C PRO A 84 16.42 -11.76 -12.77
N ILE A 85 16.78 -13.01 -13.05
CA ILE A 85 17.93 -13.30 -13.91
C ILE A 85 17.45 -13.06 -15.33
N ILE A 86 17.84 -11.91 -15.88
CA ILE A 86 17.65 -11.59 -17.29
C ILE A 86 18.77 -12.30 -18.05
N GLU A 87 18.46 -13.49 -18.56
CA GLU A 87 19.37 -14.18 -19.48
C GLU A 87 19.49 -13.34 -20.76
N SER A 88 20.73 -13.16 -21.23
CA SER A 88 20.96 -12.56 -22.54
C SER A 88 20.36 -13.46 -23.61
N LEU A 89 19.79 -12.85 -24.66
CA LEU A 89 19.33 -13.61 -25.82
C LEU A 89 20.46 -14.55 -26.30
N PRO A 90 20.17 -15.78 -26.74
CA PRO A 90 21.18 -16.61 -27.35
C PRO A 90 21.76 -15.85 -28.55
N ASP A 91 23.08 -15.97 -28.74
CA ASP A 91 23.80 -15.32 -29.84
C ASP A 91 23.44 -16.00 -31.17
N ILE A 92 22.22 -15.74 -31.63
CA ILE A 92 21.69 -16.22 -32.90
C ILE A 92 22.05 -15.15 -33.94
N PRO A 93 22.70 -15.53 -35.06
CA PRO A 93 23.01 -14.59 -36.12
C PRO A 93 21.73 -13.88 -36.57
N SER A 94 21.78 -12.56 -36.71
CA SER A 94 20.66 -11.77 -37.20
C SER A 94 20.30 -12.24 -38.61
N SER A 95 19.04 -12.65 -38.83
CA SER A 95 18.55 -12.95 -40.18
C SER A 95 18.76 -11.77 -41.11
N ASP A 96 19.24 -12.07 -42.31
CA ASP A 96 19.36 -11.07 -43.37
C ASP A 96 17.97 -10.85 -44.00
N TRP A 97 17.21 -9.91 -43.43
CA TRP A 97 15.87 -9.56 -43.94
C TRP A 97 15.91 -8.99 -45.37
N ASP A 98 17.08 -8.59 -45.87
CA ASP A 98 17.23 -8.08 -47.22
C ASP A 98 17.07 -9.18 -48.28
N ALA A 99 17.15 -10.46 -47.90
CA ALA A 99 16.86 -11.59 -48.78
C ALA A 99 15.44 -11.57 -49.37
N GLY A 100 14.48 -10.96 -48.67
CA GLY A 100 13.11 -10.78 -49.16
C GLY A 100 12.95 -9.67 -50.20
N ASN A 101 13.91 -8.75 -50.28
CA ASN A 101 13.84 -7.55 -51.12
C ASN A 101 14.54 -7.73 -52.48
N LEU A 102 14.94 -8.95 -52.86
CA LEU A 102 15.56 -9.18 -54.15
C LEU A 102 14.56 -8.88 -55.29
N PRO A 103 14.90 -8.00 -56.24
CA PRO A 103 14.08 -7.76 -57.41
C PRO A 103 13.94 -9.05 -58.23
N PHE A 104 12.72 -9.60 -58.26
CA PHE A 104 12.42 -10.84 -58.95
C PHE A 104 12.06 -10.55 -60.42
N GLU A 105 13.06 -10.64 -61.31
CA GLU A 105 12.92 -10.61 -62.76
C GLU A 105 12.84 -12.05 -63.32
N PRO A 106 11.64 -12.64 -63.54
CA PRO A 106 11.49 -14.07 -63.83
C PRO A 106 12.15 -14.54 -65.15
N LYS A 107 12.56 -13.63 -66.03
CA LYS A 107 13.18 -13.96 -67.32
C LYS A 107 14.67 -14.26 -67.24
N GLU A 108 15.34 -13.90 -66.14
CA GLU A 108 16.81 -13.96 -66.02
C GLU A 108 17.34 -15.09 -65.14
N TYR A 109 16.44 -15.84 -64.49
CA TYR A 109 16.83 -16.90 -63.56
C TYR A 109 16.97 -18.25 -64.29
N THR A 110 18.20 -18.76 -64.30
CA THR A 110 18.45 -20.16 -64.62
C THR A 110 17.91 -21.06 -63.50
N LYS A 111 17.60 -22.32 -63.82
CA LYS A 111 17.11 -23.30 -62.83
C LYS A 111 18.03 -23.42 -61.61
N ASP A 112 19.35 -23.35 -61.83
CA ASP A 112 20.35 -23.44 -60.76
C ASP A 112 20.29 -22.24 -59.81
N LYS A 113 20.12 -21.02 -60.33
CA LYS A 113 19.94 -19.82 -59.51
C LYS A 113 18.67 -19.88 -58.67
N LEU A 114 17.58 -20.43 -59.23
CA LEU A 114 16.34 -20.59 -58.49
C LEU A 114 16.49 -21.62 -57.35
N ALA A 115 17.20 -22.72 -57.59
CA ALA A 115 17.50 -23.71 -56.56
C ALA A 115 18.39 -23.13 -55.44
N GLU A 116 19.34 -22.25 -55.77
CA GLU A 116 20.15 -21.50 -54.81
C GLU A 116 19.27 -20.64 -53.91
N ILE A 117 18.41 -19.80 -54.50
CA ILE A 117 17.49 -18.91 -53.76
C ILE A 117 16.57 -19.70 -52.85
N ILE A 118 16.00 -20.80 -53.34
CA ILE A 118 15.12 -21.67 -52.53
C ILE A 118 15.87 -22.21 -51.31
N ARG A 119 17.14 -22.63 -51.48
CA ARG A 119 17.93 -23.14 -50.36
C ARG A 119 18.29 -22.03 -49.37
N THR A 120 18.67 -20.85 -49.83
CA THR A 120 18.94 -19.70 -48.94
C THR A 120 17.68 -19.33 -48.15
N LEU A 121 16.53 -19.24 -48.82
CA LEU A 121 15.26 -18.92 -48.16
C LEU A 121 14.85 -20.01 -47.14
N ALA A 122 15.09 -21.29 -47.46
CA ALA A 122 14.84 -22.38 -46.52
C ALA A 122 15.77 -22.33 -45.28
N GLN A 123 17.02 -21.93 -45.46
CA GLN A 123 17.97 -21.72 -44.37
C GLN A 123 17.53 -20.54 -43.48
N GLU A 124 17.19 -19.40 -44.08
CA GLU A 124 16.67 -18.22 -43.34
C GLU A 124 15.39 -18.55 -42.57
N LEU A 125 14.45 -19.27 -43.19
CA LEU A 125 13.22 -19.70 -42.52
C LEU A 125 13.50 -20.58 -41.30
N THR A 126 14.47 -21.50 -41.42
CA THR A 126 14.89 -22.37 -40.31
C THR A 126 15.52 -21.57 -39.18
N LEU A 127 16.33 -20.56 -39.51
CA LEU A 127 16.95 -19.64 -38.55
C LEU A 127 15.87 -18.82 -37.82
N VAL A 128 14.93 -18.22 -38.54
CA VAL A 128 13.81 -17.45 -37.96
C VAL A 128 12.96 -18.33 -37.06
N GLN A 129 12.69 -19.58 -37.46
CA GLN A 129 11.96 -20.53 -36.62
C GLN A 129 12.71 -20.84 -35.32
N ALA A 130 14.03 -21.05 -35.38
CA ALA A 130 14.85 -21.26 -34.20
C ALA A 130 14.85 -20.03 -33.27
N HIS A 131 14.93 -18.82 -33.84
CA HIS A 131 14.85 -17.57 -33.09
C HIS A 131 13.49 -17.40 -32.40
N LEU A 132 12.38 -17.68 -33.10
CA LEU A 132 11.04 -17.60 -32.51
C LEU A 132 10.89 -18.57 -31.32
N LEU A 133 11.34 -19.82 -31.48
CA LEU A 133 11.31 -20.81 -30.40
C LEU A 133 12.16 -20.38 -29.19
N ALA A 134 13.31 -19.75 -29.43
CA ALA A 134 14.14 -19.19 -28.36
C ALA A 134 13.42 -18.05 -27.62
N CYS A 135 12.81 -17.12 -28.35
CA CYS A 135 12.01 -16.03 -27.77
C CYS A 135 10.83 -16.54 -26.95
N ASP A 136 10.07 -17.52 -27.46
CA ASP A 136 8.94 -18.11 -26.73
C ASP A 136 9.40 -18.79 -25.43
N GLY A 137 10.55 -19.48 -25.47
CA GLY A 137 11.19 -20.04 -24.28
C GLY A 137 11.53 -18.97 -23.25
N MET A 138 12.14 -17.86 -23.68
CA MET A 138 12.48 -16.74 -22.81
C MET A 138 11.25 -16.06 -22.21
N ILE A 139 10.21 -15.81 -23.02
CA ILE A 139 8.95 -15.23 -22.52
C ILE A 139 8.34 -16.13 -21.45
N THR A 140 8.29 -17.44 -21.69
CA THR A 140 7.77 -18.41 -20.73
C THR A 140 8.58 -18.41 -19.43
N GLN A 141 9.91 -18.34 -19.53
CA GLN A 141 10.80 -18.25 -18.38
C GLN A 141 10.57 -16.96 -17.57
N LEU A 142 10.49 -15.81 -18.23
CA LEU A 142 10.25 -14.52 -17.58
C LEU A 142 8.87 -14.49 -16.89
N GLN A 143 7.83 -15.02 -17.53
CA GLN A 143 6.51 -15.17 -16.93
C GLN A 143 6.55 -16.06 -15.68
N ALA A 144 7.26 -17.19 -15.73
CA ALA A 144 7.42 -18.07 -14.58
C ALA A 144 8.15 -17.35 -13.42
N GLN A 145 9.22 -16.59 -13.71
CA GLN A 145 9.92 -15.78 -12.70
C GLN A 145 8.99 -14.74 -12.06
N LEU A 146 8.18 -14.04 -12.87
CA LEU A 146 7.24 -13.03 -12.37
C LEU A 146 6.18 -13.66 -11.45
N ILE A 147 5.62 -14.82 -11.81
CA ILE A 147 4.66 -15.55 -10.98
C ILE A 147 5.29 -15.92 -9.64
N ILE A 148 6.52 -16.44 -9.65
CA ILE A 148 7.26 -16.80 -8.44
C ILE A 148 7.49 -15.59 -7.54
N GLN A 149 7.91 -14.45 -8.10
CA GLN A 149 8.11 -13.21 -7.36
C GLN A 149 6.80 -12.70 -6.75
N ASN A 150 5.71 -12.74 -7.52
CA ASN A 150 4.39 -12.33 -7.04
C ASN A 150 3.92 -13.20 -5.85
N ILE A 151 4.09 -14.52 -5.95
CA ILE A 151 3.76 -15.45 -4.84
C ILE A 151 4.59 -15.12 -3.59
N HIS A 152 5.87 -14.79 -3.76
CA HIS A 152 6.73 -14.40 -2.65
C HIS A 152 6.25 -13.10 -1.98
N LEU A 153 5.92 -12.08 -2.79
CA LEU A 153 5.40 -10.79 -2.31
C LEU A 153 4.08 -10.97 -1.56
N LEU A 154 3.14 -11.75 -2.11
CA LEU A 154 1.88 -12.06 -1.44
C LEU A 154 2.11 -12.68 -0.06
N LYS A 155 3.04 -13.64 0.05
CA LYS A 155 3.38 -14.28 1.33
C LYS A 155 4.00 -13.29 2.32
N MET A 156 4.90 -12.41 1.87
CA MET A 156 5.47 -11.36 2.72
C MET A 156 4.39 -10.40 3.22
N ASN A 157 3.49 -9.97 2.35
CA ASN A 157 2.38 -9.08 2.70
C ASN A 157 1.46 -9.73 3.74
N THR A 158 1.12 -11.01 3.60
CA THR A 158 0.33 -11.72 4.62
C THR A 158 1.01 -11.70 5.99
N VAL A 159 2.31 -11.96 6.05
CA VAL A 159 3.07 -11.93 7.32
C VAL A 159 3.12 -10.52 7.91
N LEU A 160 3.24 -9.48 7.08
CA LEU A 160 3.20 -8.09 7.53
C LEU A 160 1.82 -7.74 8.12
N VAL A 161 0.75 -8.12 7.43
CA VAL A 161 -0.64 -7.92 7.90
C VAL A 161 -0.88 -8.63 9.23
N GLU A 162 -0.42 -9.87 9.39
CA GLU A 162 -0.56 -10.61 10.64
C GLU A 162 0.19 -9.92 11.80
N LYS A 163 1.41 -9.42 11.54
CA LYS A 163 2.19 -8.67 12.53
C LYS A 163 1.56 -7.33 12.88
N GLU A 164 0.92 -6.67 11.94
CA GLU A 164 0.24 -5.39 12.14
C GLU A 164 -1.05 -5.58 12.96
N LYS A 165 -1.85 -6.62 12.65
CA LYS A 165 -3.03 -7.01 13.44
C LYS A 165 -2.67 -7.34 14.90
N GLY A 166 -1.49 -7.91 15.15
CA GLY A 166 -1.01 -8.17 16.51
C GLY A 166 -0.80 -6.92 17.37
N LYS A 167 -0.68 -5.73 16.76
CA LYS A 167 -0.39 -4.45 17.45
C LYS A 167 -1.61 -3.56 17.65
N GLU A 168 -2.80 -4.04 17.32
CA GLU A 168 -4.04 -3.25 17.34
C GLU A 168 -4.40 -2.70 18.73
N GLY A 169 -3.89 -3.33 19.80
CA GLY A 169 -4.09 -2.87 21.18
C GLY A 169 -3.24 -1.67 21.62
N GLU A 170 -2.16 -1.33 20.90
CA GLU A 170 -1.21 -0.28 21.33
C GLU A 170 -1.51 1.12 20.73
N GLY A 171 -2.61 1.27 19.99
CA GLY A 171 -2.93 2.54 19.32
C GLY A 171 -1.87 2.94 18.26
N CYS A 172 -1.08 1.96 17.79
CA CYS A 172 -0.16 2.16 16.70
C CYS A 172 -0.97 2.33 15.40
N LEU A 173 -0.66 3.38 14.63
CA LEU A 173 -1.28 3.61 13.34
C LEU A 173 -1.07 2.37 12.46
N LYS A 174 -2.14 1.83 11.89
CA LYS A 174 -2.00 0.84 10.82
C LYS A 174 -1.47 1.59 9.60
N LEU A 175 -0.23 1.30 9.23
CA LEU A 175 0.41 1.91 8.06
C LEU A 175 -0.09 1.27 6.76
N TYR A 176 -0.62 0.05 6.83
CA TYR A 176 -1.04 -0.72 5.65
C TYR A 176 -2.43 -1.34 5.83
N PRO A 177 -3.51 -0.54 5.84
CA PRO A 177 -4.86 -1.08 5.89
C PRO A 177 -5.09 -2.03 4.69
N GLY A 178 -5.27 -3.31 4.97
CA GLY A 178 -5.47 -4.35 3.95
C GLY A 178 -4.19 -4.99 3.39
N GLY A 179 -3.00 -4.56 3.82
CA GLY A 179 -1.72 -5.20 3.44
C GLY A 179 -1.17 -4.86 2.07
N PHE A 180 -1.77 -3.89 1.38
CA PHE A 180 -1.23 -3.34 0.14
C PHE A 180 -0.36 -2.14 0.48
N SER A 181 0.69 -1.91 -0.32
CA SER A 181 1.45 -0.67 -0.23
C SER A 181 0.56 0.48 -0.68
N CYS A 182 0.02 1.25 0.25
CA CYS A 182 -0.54 2.56 -0.07
C CYS A 182 0.62 3.49 -0.42
N LEU A 183 0.42 4.32 -1.44
CA LEU A 183 1.35 5.43 -1.65
C LEU A 183 1.12 6.39 -0.49
N LEU A 184 2.20 6.80 0.17
CA LEU A 184 2.14 7.73 1.33
C LEU A 184 1.63 9.14 0.94
N THR A 185 1.29 9.32 -0.33
CA THR A 185 0.72 10.54 -0.92
C THR A 185 -0.78 10.44 -1.17
N ASP A 186 -1.40 9.27 -0.98
CA ASP A 186 -2.84 9.11 -1.17
C ASP A 186 -3.59 9.94 -0.12
N ASP A 187 -4.63 10.68 -0.56
CA ASP A 187 -5.43 11.55 0.33
C ASP A 187 -6.03 10.76 1.51
N ASP A 188 -6.37 9.49 1.29
CA ASP A 188 -6.86 8.58 2.33
C ASP A 188 -5.83 8.37 3.45
N PHE A 189 -4.53 8.29 3.11
CA PHE A 189 -3.47 8.14 4.10
C PHE A 189 -3.27 9.42 4.91
N ILE A 190 -3.34 10.58 4.24
CA ILE A 190 -3.26 11.89 4.88
C ILE A 190 -4.42 12.04 5.87
N ALA A 191 -5.64 11.74 5.45
CA ALA A 191 -6.83 11.79 6.30
C ALA A 191 -6.70 10.86 7.53
N LEU A 192 -6.19 9.64 7.34
CA LEU A 192 -5.98 8.68 8.44
C LEU A 192 -4.92 9.18 9.44
N GLN A 193 -3.87 9.85 8.94
CA GLN A 193 -2.84 10.44 9.78
C GLN A 193 -3.39 11.62 10.59
N GLU A 194 -4.17 12.50 9.96
CA GLU A 194 -4.83 13.64 10.61
C GLU A 194 -5.79 13.17 11.70
N GLU A 195 -6.63 12.17 11.43
CA GLU A 195 -7.55 11.60 12.42
C GLU A 195 -6.81 11.06 13.65
N ALA A 196 -5.66 10.41 13.45
CA ALA A 196 -4.88 9.90 14.56
C ALA A 196 -4.17 10.99 15.37
N VAL A 197 -3.71 12.05 14.71
CA VAL A 197 -3.20 13.24 15.39
C VAL A 197 -4.32 13.90 16.20
N GLU A 198 -5.51 14.01 15.63
CA GLU A 198 -6.68 14.57 16.31
C GLU A 198 -7.08 13.74 17.55
N LYS A 199 -7.13 12.40 17.43
CA LYS A 199 -7.39 11.49 18.56
C LYS A 199 -6.35 11.63 19.67
N ARG A 200 -5.07 11.74 19.32
CA ARG A 200 -3.98 11.97 20.29
C ARG A 200 -4.14 13.31 20.99
N ASN A 201 -4.47 14.36 20.25
CA ASN A 201 -4.70 15.69 20.80
C ASN A 201 -5.90 15.68 21.75
N LYS A 202 -7.02 15.03 21.37
CA LYS A 202 -8.19 14.83 22.24
C LYS A 202 -7.83 14.13 23.55
N HIS A 203 -7.04 13.05 23.49
CA HIS A 203 -6.60 12.33 24.68
C HIS A 203 -5.68 13.18 25.56
N ALA A 204 -4.74 13.93 24.96
CA ALA A 204 -3.85 14.82 25.69
C ALA A 204 -4.62 15.93 26.44
N VAL A 205 -5.62 16.53 25.78
CA VAL A 205 -6.50 17.55 26.38
C VAL A 205 -7.30 16.98 27.56
N LEU A 206 -7.82 15.76 27.44
CA LEU A 206 -8.55 15.10 28.53
C LEU A 206 -7.67 14.78 29.74
N GLU A 207 -6.44 14.30 29.52
CA GLU A 207 -5.50 14.07 30.62
C GLU A 207 -5.07 15.38 31.29
N GLU A 208 -4.83 16.45 30.53
CA GLU A 208 -4.55 17.77 31.11
C GLU A 208 -5.74 18.30 31.91
N GLN A 209 -6.98 18.16 31.41
CA GLN A 209 -8.19 18.52 32.15
C GLN A 209 -8.27 17.79 33.51
N LYS A 210 -7.92 16.51 33.52
CA LYS A 210 -7.90 15.68 34.74
C LYS A 210 -6.82 16.16 35.72
N CYS A 211 -5.62 16.46 35.24
CA CYS A 211 -4.54 17.05 36.03
C CYS A 211 -4.96 18.38 36.66
N GLN A 212 -5.54 19.31 35.88
CA GLN A 212 -6.01 20.61 36.39
C GLN A 212 -7.12 20.44 37.43
N TRP A 213 -8.03 19.49 37.21
CA TRP A 213 -9.09 19.21 38.19
C TRP A 213 -8.55 18.67 39.51
N ASP A 214 -7.48 17.87 39.47
CA ASP A 214 -6.80 17.38 40.67
C ASP A 214 -6.13 18.50 41.45
N ILE A 215 -5.50 19.45 40.76
CA ILE A 215 -4.93 20.65 41.40
C ILE A 215 -6.03 21.45 42.11
N ILE A 216 -7.16 21.71 41.45
CA ILE A 216 -8.31 22.43 42.04
C ILE A 216 -8.87 21.67 43.25
N ARG A 217 -8.98 20.34 43.16
CA ARG A 217 -9.40 19.48 44.30
C ARG A 217 -8.48 19.64 45.50
N GLN A 218 -7.17 19.54 45.27
CA GLN A 218 -6.17 19.65 46.32
C GLN A 218 -6.19 21.04 46.97
N GLN A 219 -6.27 22.12 46.16
CA GLN A 219 -6.36 23.49 46.66
C GLN A 219 -7.62 23.71 47.51
N HIS A 220 -8.79 23.23 47.06
CA HIS A 220 -10.03 23.34 47.82
C HIS A 220 -9.96 22.57 49.15
N ASN A 221 -9.36 21.36 49.15
CA ASN A 221 -9.17 20.59 50.37
C ASN A 221 -8.27 21.33 51.37
N LYS A 222 -7.14 21.89 50.91
CA LYS A 222 -6.25 22.72 51.73
C LYS A 222 -6.99 23.93 52.32
N ALA A 223 -7.74 24.68 51.50
CA ALA A 223 -8.54 25.82 51.94
C ALA A 223 -9.63 25.44 52.94
N GLY A 224 -10.27 24.27 52.75
CA GLY A 224 -11.26 23.75 53.71
C GLY A 224 -10.64 23.40 55.06
N LYS A 225 -9.42 22.83 55.08
CA LYS A 225 -8.68 22.53 56.31
C LYS A 225 -8.28 23.81 57.05
N THR A 226 -7.76 24.82 56.35
CA THR A 226 -7.37 26.11 56.97
C THR A 226 -8.59 26.84 57.52
N HIS A 227 -9.68 26.93 56.75
CA HIS A 227 -10.94 27.54 57.18
C HIS A 227 -11.51 26.86 58.43
N LYS A 228 -11.52 25.52 58.47
CA LYS A 228 -11.98 24.77 59.65
C LYS A 228 -11.11 25.03 60.88
N ALA A 229 -9.79 25.14 60.72
CA ALA A 229 -8.87 25.48 61.81
C ALA A 229 -9.09 26.90 62.33
N GLU A 230 -9.30 27.87 61.44
CA GLU A 230 -9.62 29.26 61.81
C GLU A 230 -10.97 29.38 62.51
N CYS A 231 -12.01 28.70 62.02
CA CYS A 231 -13.31 28.66 62.70
C CYS A 231 -13.20 28.04 64.09
N ALA A 232 -12.38 27.00 64.28
CA ALA A 232 -12.12 26.42 65.59
C ALA A 232 -11.44 27.43 66.54
N LYS A 233 -10.47 28.20 66.04
CA LYS A 233 -9.80 29.27 66.80
C LYS A 233 -10.75 30.42 67.15
N LEU A 234 -11.62 30.85 66.23
CA LEU A 234 -12.63 31.88 66.52
C LEU A 234 -13.67 31.40 67.52
N LYS A 235 -14.04 30.11 67.46
CA LYS A 235 -14.93 29.47 68.43
C LYS A 235 -14.33 29.49 69.84
N SER A 236 -13.03 29.18 69.99
CA SER A 236 -12.38 29.22 71.30
C SER A 236 -12.25 30.64 71.87
N LEU A 237 -12.26 31.67 71.01
CA LEU A 237 -12.26 33.08 71.40
C LEU A 237 -13.67 33.65 71.69
N GLY A 238 -14.73 32.84 71.60
CA GLY A 238 -16.11 33.30 71.88
C GLY A 238 -16.73 34.21 70.82
N VAL A 239 -16.14 34.26 69.62
CA VAL A 239 -16.64 35.11 68.51
C VAL A 239 -17.95 34.53 67.96
N LYS A 240 -18.98 35.37 67.84
CA LYS A 240 -20.30 34.98 67.29
C LYS A 240 -20.17 34.39 65.89
N ARG A 241 -20.93 33.33 65.61
CA ARG A 241 -20.86 32.59 64.33
C ARG A 241 -21.21 33.43 63.09
N SER A 242 -22.03 34.47 63.25
CA SER A 242 -22.38 35.40 62.16
C SER A 242 -21.20 36.22 61.64
N SER A 243 -20.17 36.43 62.47
CA SER A 243 -18.94 37.14 62.09
C SER A 243 -17.86 36.24 61.51
N TRP A 244 -18.13 34.94 61.33
CA TRP A 244 -17.14 34.02 60.76
C TRP A 244 -17.08 34.20 59.23
N LEU A 245 -15.88 34.02 58.66
CA LEU A 245 -15.71 34.01 57.21
C LEU A 245 -16.56 32.87 56.58
N LYS A 246 -17.14 33.16 55.42
CA LYS A 246 -17.89 32.17 54.64
C LYS A 246 -16.95 31.03 54.25
N ALA A 247 -17.49 29.81 54.21
CA ALA A 247 -16.73 28.64 53.77
C ALA A 247 -16.22 28.85 52.33
N PRO A 248 -15.00 28.40 52.02
CA PRO A 248 -14.46 28.49 50.67
C PRO A 248 -15.36 27.74 49.70
N LYS A 249 -15.66 28.35 48.55
CA LYS A 249 -16.41 27.72 47.47
C LYS A 249 -15.44 27.02 46.52
N ARG A 250 -15.75 25.78 46.14
CA ARG A 250 -14.98 25.06 45.13
C ARG A 250 -15.16 25.71 43.76
N LYS A 251 -14.05 25.93 43.04
CA LYS A 251 -14.09 26.32 41.63
C LYS A 251 -14.76 25.23 40.80
N ARG A 252 -15.42 25.62 39.70
CA ARG A 252 -16.02 24.67 38.75
C ARG A 252 -14.93 23.82 38.08
N LYS A 253 -15.32 22.66 37.54
CA LYS A 253 -14.40 21.82 36.76
C LYS A 253 -14.03 22.60 35.48
N PRO A 254 -12.74 22.67 35.09
CA PRO A 254 -12.34 23.28 33.83
C PRO A 254 -13.02 22.59 32.65
N THR A 255 -13.55 23.39 31.74
CA THR A 255 -14.11 22.97 30.44
C THR A 255 -12.97 22.68 29.47
N VAL A 256 -13.24 22.02 28.35
CA VAL A 256 -12.22 21.76 27.31
C VAL A 256 -11.66 23.08 26.78
N ASP A 257 -12.51 24.08 26.55
CA ASP A 257 -12.10 25.41 26.09
C ASP A 257 -11.20 26.13 27.11
N ASP A 258 -11.48 25.97 28.41
CA ASP A 258 -10.63 26.52 29.47
C ASP A 258 -9.22 25.92 29.41
N ILE A 259 -9.11 24.64 29.06
CA ILE A 259 -7.81 23.97 28.89
C ILE A 259 -7.11 24.50 27.65
N HIS A 260 -7.81 24.62 26.51
CA HIS A 260 -7.23 25.19 25.29
C HIS A 260 -6.69 26.61 25.51
N HIS A 261 -7.39 27.46 26.25
CA HIS A 261 -6.90 28.79 26.60
C HIS A 261 -5.65 28.77 27.51
N LEU A 262 -5.49 27.74 28.35
CA LEU A 262 -4.34 27.58 29.24
C LEU A 262 -3.12 26.95 28.56
N THR A 263 -3.34 26.06 27.59
CA THR A 263 -2.26 25.37 26.84
C THR A 263 -1.90 26.02 25.51
N ALA A 264 -2.73 26.93 25.01
CA ALA A 264 -2.36 27.77 23.88
C ALA A 264 -0.98 28.40 24.17
N PRO A 265 0.03 28.17 23.31
CA PRO A 265 1.32 28.81 23.48
C PRO A 265 1.08 30.30 23.63
N VAL A 266 1.60 30.91 24.70
CA VAL A 266 1.56 32.35 24.93
C VAL A 266 2.45 33.02 23.88
N LEU A 267 2.01 32.99 22.62
CA LEU A 267 2.67 33.58 21.46
C LEU A 267 2.41 35.08 21.36
N GLN A 268 1.59 35.65 22.25
CA GLN A 268 1.20 37.05 22.22
C GLN A 268 2.21 38.02 22.88
N ASN A 269 3.34 37.55 23.42
CA ASN A 269 4.33 38.43 24.04
C ASN A 269 5.65 38.58 23.26
N LEU A 270 5.71 38.18 21.98
CA LEU A 270 6.94 38.33 21.17
C LEU A 270 6.75 38.94 19.77
N LEU A 271 5.58 39.51 19.46
CA LEU A 271 5.31 40.19 18.19
C LEU A 271 4.97 41.69 18.36
N ASP A 272 5.48 42.32 19.42
CA ASP A 272 5.61 43.79 19.52
C ASP A 272 6.90 44.27 18.84
N VAL A 273 7.12 43.91 17.57
CA VAL A 273 8.10 44.58 16.71
C VAL A 273 7.48 44.79 15.33
N GLU A 274 6.81 45.93 15.24
CA GLU A 274 6.56 46.81 14.08
C GLU A 274 6.35 46.19 12.70
N GLY A 275 5.14 46.38 12.18
CA GLY A 275 4.83 46.20 10.76
C GLY A 275 3.38 46.56 10.47
N GLU A 276 3.06 47.85 10.54
CA GLU A 276 1.84 48.40 9.94
C GLU A 276 1.80 48.06 8.45
N GLU A 277 0.85 47.25 8.00
CA GLU A 277 0.21 47.51 6.72
C GLU A 277 -1.21 46.92 6.69
N SER A 278 -2.15 47.85 6.54
CA SER A 278 -3.59 47.64 6.41
C SER A 278 -3.95 46.91 5.12
N GLY A 279 -4.87 45.96 5.22
CA GLY A 279 -5.54 45.39 4.05
C GLY A 279 -6.82 44.68 4.48
N GLU A 280 -7.91 45.44 4.47
CA GLU A 280 -9.30 44.96 4.59
C GLU A 280 -9.59 43.90 3.51
N GLU A 281 -10.26 42.80 3.88
CA GLU A 281 -11.62 42.54 3.41
C GLU A 281 -12.20 41.26 4.03
N SER A 282 -13.47 41.37 4.37
CA SER A 282 -14.33 40.42 5.05
C SER A 282 -14.75 39.25 4.16
N GLU A 283 -14.96 38.07 4.74
CA GLU A 283 -15.94 37.14 4.18
C GLU A 283 -16.67 36.34 5.27
N ASP A 284 -18.00 36.36 5.17
CA ASP A 284 -19.01 35.79 6.07
C ASP A 284 -18.80 34.28 6.33
N GLY A 285 -18.44 33.94 7.57
CA GLY A 285 -18.42 32.57 8.08
C GLY A 285 -19.73 32.21 8.77
N LYS A 286 -20.61 31.51 8.05
CA LYS A 286 -21.90 30.98 8.51
C LYS A 286 -21.69 29.93 9.61
N GLU A 287 -22.04 30.28 10.84
CA GLU A 287 -22.03 29.41 12.02
C GLU A 287 -23.13 28.34 11.90
N ILE A 288 -22.75 27.08 11.69
CA ILE A 288 -23.67 25.92 11.67
C ILE A 288 -23.68 25.30 13.07
N ASP A 289 -24.73 25.63 13.81
CA ASP A 289 -25.09 25.08 15.12
C ASP A 289 -25.53 23.61 14.95
N SER A 290 -24.66 22.66 15.33
CA SER A 290 -24.92 21.21 15.22
C SER A 290 -24.54 20.46 16.50
N GLU A 291 -25.08 20.89 17.65
CA GLU A 291 -25.03 20.12 18.90
C GLU A 291 -26.42 19.92 19.51
N LYS A 292 -27.33 19.27 18.77
CA LYS A 292 -28.60 18.78 19.33
C LYS A 292 -28.98 17.41 18.78
N GLU A 293 -28.22 16.35 19.09
CA GLU A 293 -28.84 15.01 19.00
C GLU A 293 -28.23 13.87 19.83
N PHE A 294 -27.27 14.11 20.74
CA PHE A 294 -26.57 12.99 21.39
C PHE A 294 -27.16 12.48 22.74
N TRP A 295 -28.26 13.05 23.23
CA TRP A 295 -28.91 12.55 24.45
C TRP A 295 -30.41 12.37 24.25
N LYS A 296 -30.80 11.19 23.74
CA LYS A 296 -32.12 10.61 23.98
C LYS A 296 -31.94 9.22 24.59
N ASP A 297 -32.41 9.12 25.82
CA ASP A 297 -32.58 7.92 26.63
C ASP A 297 -33.56 6.92 25.99
#